data_AF-A0A959WGA2-F1
#
_entry.id   AF-A0A959WGA2-F1
#
_cell.length_a   1.000
_cell.length_b   1.000
_cell.length_c   1.000
_cell.angle_alpha   90.00
_cell.angle_beta   90.00
_cell.angle_gamma   90.00
#
_symmetry.space_group_name_H-M   'P 1'
#
loop_
_entity.id
_entity.type
_entity.pdbx_description
1 polymer ?
#
loop_
_entity_poly.entity_id
_entity_poly.type
_entity_poly.pdbx_seq_one_letter_code
_entity_poly.pdbx_strand_id
1 'polypeptide(L)'
;MPTLKPRYTITDTGEVEAMLDEAQRRWPGMHDRKELLLLLASIGSDTARRDIAAKRKAVEQTAGTLTGIYRRDELNQLREDWPA
;
A
#
# COMPACT_ATOMS: atom_id res chain seq x y z
N MET A 1 28.78 18.54 5.04
CA MET A 1 27.45 18.80 5.65
C MET A 1 26.67 17.49 5.67
N PRO A 2 26.56 16.79 6.82
CA PRO A 2 25.66 15.65 6.95
C PRO A 2 24.22 16.18 6.96
N THR A 3 23.37 15.70 6.06
CA THR A 3 21.94 16.00 6.11
C THR A 3 21.26 15.09 7.13
N LEU A 4 20.36 15.62 7.97
CA LEU A 4 19.55 14.82 8.91
C LEU A 4 18.58 13.85 8.21
N LYS A 5 18.35 14.03 6.91
CA LYS A 5 17.43 13.18 6.14
C LYS A 5 18.15 11.91 5.67
N PRO A 6 17.48 10.74 5.70
CA PRO A 6 18.02 9.51 5.14
C PRO A 6 18.28 9.69 3.64
N ARG A 7 19.42 9.17 3.18
CA ARG A 7 19.77 9.12 1.77
C ARG A 7 19.34 7.77 1.22
N TYR A 8 18.52 7.79 0.17
CA TYR A 8 18.16 6.60 -0.58
C TYR A 8 18.96 6.60 -1.88
N THR A 9 19.87 5.64 -2.00
CA THR A 9 20.60 5.40 -3.25
C THR A 9 19.85 4.33 -4.02
N ILE A 10 19.52 4.64 -5.28
CA ILE A 10 18.89 3.70 -6.20
C ILE A 10 19.94 3.37 -7.26
N THR A 11 20.20 2.08 -7.42
CA THR A 11 21.01 1.56 -8.52
C THR A 11 20.04 1.06 -9.58
N ASP A 12 20.26 1.46 -10.83
CA ASP A 12 19.48 0.92 -11.93
C ASP A 12 19.83 -0.56 -12.15
N THR A 13 18.83 -1.43 -12.06
CA THR A 13 18.94 -2.87 -12.28
C THR A 13 18.32 -3.30 -13.62
N GLY A 14 17.91 -2.35 -14.46
CA GLY A 14 17.19 -2.57 -15.72
C GLY A 14 15.66 -2.53 -15.55
N GLU A 15 15.14 -3.04 -14.43
CA GLU A 15 13.71 -2.90 -14.10
C GLU A 15 13.35 -1.44 -13.82
N VAL A 16 14.24 -0.71 -13.12
CA VAL A 16 14.07 0.72 -12.85
C VAL A 16 14.08 1.52 -14.16
N GLU A 17 15.00 1.22 -15.07
CA GLU A 17 15.04 1.80 -16.41
C GLU A 17 13.71 1.62 -17.15
N ALA A 18 13.20 0.39 -17.24
CA ALA A 18 11.95 0.07 -17.95
C ALA A 18 10.74 0.81 -17.38
N MET A 19 10.63 0.88 -16.04
CA MET A 19 9.59 1.64 -15.36
C MET A 19 9.69 3.14 -15.68
N LEU A 20 10.90 3.68 -15.71
CA LEU A 20 11.12 5.09 -16.03
C LEU A 20 10.90 5.41 -17.50
N ASP A 21 11.16 4.48 -18.41
CA ASP A 21 10.83 4.61 -19.83
C ASP A 21 9.32 4.67 -20.04
N GLU A 22 8.57 3.84 -19.31
CA GLU A 22 7.11 3.90 -19.34
C GLU A 22 6.58 5.23 -18.80
N ALA A 23 7.15 5.70 -17.69
CA ALA A 23 6.83 7.01 -17.15
C ALA A 23 7.16 8.12 -18.15
N GLN A 24 8.32 8.06 -18.81
CA GLN A 24 8.72 9.03 -19.83
C GLN A 24 7.73 9.08 -21.00
N ARG A 25 7.23 7.92 -21.47
CA ARG A 25 6.17 7.86 -22.50
C ARG A 25 4.89 8.54 -22.04
N ARG A 26 4.54 8.38 -20.76
CA ARG A 26 3.32 8.98 -20.17
C ARG A 26 3.47 10.50 -19.92
N TRP A 27 4.68 10.95 -19.60
CA TRP A 27 5.05 12.34 -19.31
C TRP A 27 6.24 12.79 -20.18
N PRO A 28 6.04 13.01 -21.49
CA PRO A 28 7.13 13.25 -22.44
C PRO A 28 7.92 14.54 -22.20
N GLY A 29 7.38 15.49 -21.44
CA GLY A 29 8.07 16.76 -21.10
C GLY A 29 8.98 16.70 -19.87
N MET A 30 9.00 15.60 -19.11
CA MET A 30 9.90 15.42 -17.98
C MET A 30 11.09 14.58 -18.40
N HIS A 31 12.26 15.18 -18.55
CA HIS A 31 13.46 14.48 -19.04
C HIS A 31 14.40 14.01 -17.92
N ASP A 32 14.23 14.51 -16.69
CA ASP A 32 15.02 14.05 -15.54
C ASP A 32 14.43 12.76 -14.96
N ARG A 33 15.21 11.68 -15.04
CA ARG A 33 14.89 10.36 -14.47
C ARG A 33 14.60 10.45 -12.97
N LYS A 34 15.29 11.32 -12.24
CA LYS A 34 15.05 11.53 -10.80
C LYS A 34 13.68 12.17 -10.54
N GLU A 35 13.28 13.13 -11.37
CA GLU A 35 11.94 13.74 -11.26
C GLU A 35 10.85 12.71 -11.57
N LEU A 36 11.05 11.86 -12.58
CA LEU A 36 10.15 10.75 -12.89
C LEU A 36 10.06 9.76 -11.72
N LEU A 37 11.18 9.38 -11.08
CA LEU A 37 11.17 8.54 -9.89
C LEU A 37 10.36 9.16 -8.74
N LEU A 38 10.54 10.45 -8.49
CA LEU A 38 9.80 11.17 -7.45
C LEU A 38 8.30 11.26 -7.77
N LEU A 39 7.94 11.48 -9.04
CA LEU A 39 6.57 11.49 -9.51
C LEU A 39 5.90 10.14 -9.29
N LEU A 40 6.56 9.06 -9.72
CA LEU A 40 6.06 7.69 -9.53
C LEU A 40 5.88 7.36 -8.04
N ALA A 41 6.85 7.71 -7.19
CA ALA A 41 6.75 7.51 -5.75
C ALA A 41 5.56 8.27 -5.14
N SER A 42 5.30 9.49 -5.61
CA SER A 42 4.14 10.30 -5.18
C SER A 42 2.82 9.63 -5.56
N ILE A 43 2.68 9.20 -6.82
CA ILE A 43 1.49 8.48 -7.31
C ILE A 43 1.28 7.16 -6.56
N GLY A 44 2.36 6.41 -6.33
CA GLY A 44 2.32 5.17 -5.55
C GLY A 44 1.89 5.40 -4.11
N SER A 45 2.37 6.47 -3.47
CA SER A 45 1.97 6.85 -2.10
C SER A 45 0.48 7.16 -2.00
N ASP A 46 -0.06 7.91 -2.96
CA ASP A 46 -1.49 8.23 -3.00
C ASP A 46 -2.35 6.98 -3.24
N THR A 47 -1.92 6.11 -4.14
CA THR A 47 -2.60 4.84 -4.43
C THR A 47 -2.65 3.95 -3.19
N ALA A 48 -1.51 3.76 -2.52
CA ALA A 48 -1.43 2.97 -1.28
C ALA A 48 -2.31 3.56 -0.17
N ARG A 49 -2.36 4.90 -0.05
CA ARG A 49 -3.22 5.58 0.93
C ARG A 49 -4.69 5.32 0.67
N ARG A 50 -5.13 5.38 -0.60
CA ARG A 50 -6.52 5.09 -1.00
C ARG A 50 -6.89 3.63 -0.70
N ASP A 51 -6.01 2.69 -0.99
CA ASP A 51 -6.23 1.27 -0.71
C ASP A 51 -6.38 0.99 0.79
N ILE A 52 -5.50 1.58 1.61
CA ILE A 52 -5.60 1.45 3.07
C ILE A 52 -6.91 2.06 3.58
N ALA A 53 -7.29 3.24 3.08
CA ALA A 53 -8.54 3.89 3.46
C ALA A 53 -9.77 3.06 3.05
N ALA A 54 -9.77 2.47 1.86
CA ALA A 54 -10.84 1.61 1.39
C ALA A 54 -10.98 0.36 2.26
N LYS A 55 -9.87 -0.31 2.59
CA LYS A 55 -9.86 -1.47 3.51
C LYS A 55 -10.38 -1.11 4.88
N ARG A 56 -9.95 0.02 5.46
CA ARG A 56 -10.44 0.49 6.76
C ARG A 56 -11.94 0.77 6.73
N LYS A 57 -12.40 1.47 5.70
CA LYS A 57 -13.83 1.75 5.52
C LYS A 57 -14.67 0.48 5.45
N ALA A 58 -14.20 -0.55 4.74
CA ALA A 58 -14.90 -1.84 4.67
C ALA A 58 -15.00 -2.51 6.05
N VAL A 59 -13.93 -2.47 6.84
CA VAL A 59 -13.94 -2.96 8.23
C VAL A 59 -14.93 -2.15 9.08
N GLU A 60 -14.88 -0.82 9.03
CA GLU A 60 -15.78 0.05 9.79
C GLU A 60 -17.25 -0.18 9.43
N GLN A 61 -17.55 -0.36 8.14
CA GLN A 61 -18.93 -0.61 7.66
C GLN A 61 -19.48 -1.96 8.09
N THR A 62 -18.62 -2.96 8.30
CA THR A 62 -19.04 -4.33 8.66
C THR A 62 -18.91 -4.60 10.16
N ALA A 63 -18.07 -3.84 10.87
CA ALA A 63 -17.86 -3.95 12.30
C ALA A 63 -19.19 -3.83 13.06
N GLY A 64 -19.45 -4.81 13.93
CA GLY A 64 -20.64 -4.82 14.77
C GLY A 64 -21.95 -5.20 14.06
N THR A 65 -21.96 -5.39 12.74
CA THR A 65 -23.17 -5.82 12.00
C THR A 65 -23.69 -7.18 12.48
N LEU A 66 -22.79 -8.03 12.99
CA LEU A 66 -23.15 -9.35 13.52
C LEU A 66 -23.21 -9.38 15.06
N THR A 67 -23.13 -8.22 15.73
CA THR A 67 -23.25 -8.16 17.18
C THR A 67 -24.64 -8.65 17.62
N GLY A 68 -24.66 -9.62 18.53
CA GLY A 68 -25.90 -10.21 19.05
C GLY A 68 -26.45 -11.39 18.23
N ILE A 69 -25.86 -11.69 17.05
CA ILE A 69 -26.21 -12.90 16.28
C ILE A 69 -25.58 -14.14 16.91
N TYR A 70 -24.33 -14.01 17.38
CA TYR A 70 -23.62 -15.11 18.02
C TYR A 70 -23.95 -15.20 19.50
N ARG A 71 -24.13 -16.42 20.00
CA ARG A 71 -24.28 -16.70 21.43
C ARG A 71 -22.98 -16.39 22.16
N ARG A 72 -23.11 -16.01 23.43
CA ARG A 72 -22.01 -15.51 24.26
C ARG A 72 -20.84 -16.52 24.41
N ASP A 73 -21.11 -17.82 24.27
CA ASP A 73 -20.18 -18.94 24.43
C ASP A 73 -19.77 -19.62 23.10
N GLU A 74 -20.33 -19.17 21.98
CA GLU A 74 -20.23 -19.86 20.68
C GLU A 74 -18.80 -19.88 20.12
N LEU A 75 -18.00 -18.86 20.42
CA LEU A 75 -16.58 -18.81 20.06
C LEU A 75 -15.75 -19.88 20.79
N ASN A 76 -16.11 -20.21 22.04
CA ASN A 76 -15.39 -21.22 22.79
C ASN A 76 -15.74 -22.63 22.29
N GLN A 77 -17.02 -22.88 22.01
CA GLN A 77 -17.46 -24.13 21.37
C GLN A 77 -16.76 -24.35 20.02
N LEU A 78 -16.70 -23.32 19.17
CA LEU A 78 -16.03 -23.41 17.88
C LEU A 78 -14.52 -23.74 18.00
N ARG A 79 -13.87 -23.27 19.07
CA ARG A 79 -12.44 -23.56 19.32
C ARG A 79 -12.21 -24.96 19.86
N GLU A 80 -13.15 -25.51 20.62
CA GLU A 80 -13.11 -26.89 21.10
C GLU A 80 -13.31 -27.90 19.96
N ASP A 81 -14.13 -27.55 18.96
CA ASP A 81 -14.39 -28.37 17.78
C ASP A 81 -13.25 -28.35 16.74
N TRP A 82 -12.27 -27.46 16.88
CA TRP A 82 -11.16 -27.35 15.94
C TRP A 82 -9.96 -28.20 16.41
N PRO A 83 -9.49 -29.19 15.61
CA PRO A 83 -8.30 -29.95 15.96
C PRO A 83 -7.06 -29.05 15.92
N ALA A 84 -6.17 -29.24 16.90
CA ALA A 84 -4.92 -28.51 17.06
C ALA A 84 -4.00 -28.61 15.85
#